data_AF-A0A7W0Q3E6-F1
#
_entry.id   AF-A0A7W0Q3E6-F1
#
_cell.length_a   1.000
_cell.length_b   1.000
_cell.length_c   1.000
_cell.angle_alpha   90.00
_cell.angle_beta   90.00
_cell.angle_gamma   90.00
#
_symmetry.space_group_name_H-M   'P 1'
#
loop_
_entity.id
_entity.type
_entity.pdbx_description
1 polymer ?
#
loop_
_entity_poly.entity_id
_entity_poly.type
_entity_poly.pdbx_seq_one_letter_code
_entity_poly.pdbx_strand_id
1 'polypeptide(L)'
;MPRTLTPAEVKPSRTPTPRDLQGSRTTTPRDLQGARTTTPRERHVTGAVPAPAVHPIGTPLGLSPTAGTLGVAAWLRDRGIYPPAGRRWTIQIALEPHDRPASFTFAPTKFHITINPDSWGFMFVHGDRTSTIHVTNIATARDRDEHRLLAMAPPLRRIGSLVRDLEARYRFFFPRHHAAVRSDIPSSEPMLRAWISSF
;
A
#
# COMPACT_ATOMS: atom_id res chain seq x y z
N MET A 1 -32.45 31.92 -38.64
CA MET A 1 -32.73 32.58 -37.35
C MET A 1 -31.62 32.23 -36.36
N PRO A 2 -30.48 32.94 -36.35
CA PRO A 2 -29.40 32.66 -35.41
C PRO A 2 -29.60 33.46 -34.11
N ARG A 3 -29.52 32.78 -32.95
CA ARG A 3 -29.46 33.42 -31.63
C ARG A 3 -28.00 33.55 -31.21
N THR A 4 -27.50 34.77 -31.25
CA THR A 4 -26.22 35.19 -30.71
C THR A 4 -26.36 35.35 -29.19
N LEU A 5 -25.52 34.67 -28.41
CA LEU A 5 -25.37 34.91 -26.96
C LEU A 5 -24.02 35.59 -26.72
N THR A 6 -24.06 36.84 -26.28
CA THR A 6 -22.95 37.64 -25.75
C THR A 6 -22.57 37.18 -24.33
N PRO A 7 -21.28 37.09 -23.97
CA PRO A 7 -20.86 36.98 -22.57
C PRO A 7 -20.84 38.37 -21.92
N ALA A 8 -21.47 38.50 -20.76
CA ALA A 8 -21.35 39.67 -19.89
C ALA A 8 -20.08 39.57 -19.04
N GLU A 9 -19.26 40.59 -19.16
CA GLU A 9 -18.06 40.90 -18.38
C GLU A 9 -18.47 41.69 -17.12
N VAL A 10 -18.12 41.21 -15.92
CA VAL A 10 -18.03 42.05 -14.70
C VAL A 10 -16.84 41.62 -13.84
N LYS A 11 -16.08 42.65 -13.46
CA LYS A 11 -14.76 42.78 -12.83
C LYS A 11 -14.50 42.11 -11.46
N PRO A 12 -13.21 42.01 -11.06
CA PRO A 12 -12.72 41.38 -9.83
C PRO A 12 -12.53 42.36 -8.67
N SER A 13 -12.56 41.85 -7.44
CA SER A 13 -12.14 42.50 -6.17
C SER A 13 -12.36 41.46 -5.04
N ARG A 14 -11.52 41.24 -4.03
CA ARG A 14 -10.35 41.91 -3.46
C ARG A 14 -9.63 40.90 -2.55
N THR A 15 -8.30 40.90 -2.60
CA THR A 15 -7.42 40.34 -1.55
C THR A 15 -7.41 41.25 -0.32
N PRO A 16 -7.25 40.70 0.89
CA PRO A 16 -6.57 41.42 1.96
C PRO A 16 -5.34 40.67 2.49
N THR A 17 -4.27 41.41 2.71
CA THR A 17 -3.06 41.03 3.47
C THR A 17 -2.61 42.31 4.24
N PRO A 18 -1.61 42.24 5.13
CA PRO A 18 -1.67 41.95 6.56
C PRO A 18 -1.31 43.17 7.44
N ARG A 19 -1.56 43.10 8.75
CA ARG A 19 -0.98 43.89 9.88
C ARG A 19 -1.89 43.69 11.08
N ASP A 20 -1.51 43.64 12.34
CA ASP A 20 -0.28 43.69 13.12
C ASP A 20 -0.67 42.94 14.41
N LEU A 21 0.28 42.34 15.14
CA LEU A 21 0.28 42.34 16.60
C LEU A 21 1.61 41.76 17.08
N GLN A 22 2.56 42.68 17.14
CA GLN A 22 3.82 42.57 17.83
C GLN A 22 3.55 42.65 19.34
N GLY A 23 3.93 41.61 20.07
CA GLY A 23 3.82 41.54 21.54
C GLY A 23 5.11 40.99 22.13
N SER A 24 6.04 41.89 22.41
CA SER A 24 7.29 41.63 23.13
C SER A 24 7.04 41.08 24.54
N ARG A 25 7.88 40.16 25.01
CA ARG A 25 8.47 40.18 26.36
C ARG A 25 9.55 39.11 26.55
N THR A 26 10.77 39.60 26.71
CA THR A 26 11.95 38.95 27.28
C THR A 26 11.75 38.76 28.78
N THR A 27 12.21 37.64 29.35
CA THR A 27 12.98 37.55 30.61
C THR A 27 13.32 36.09 30.94
N THR A 28 14.61 35.77 30.98
CA THR A 28 15.21 34.70 31.81
C THR A 28 15.73 35.36 33.09
N PRO A 29 15.90 34.65 34.22
CA PRO A 29 17.23 34.10 34.46
C PRO A 29 17.30 32.73 35.18
N ARG A 30 18.47 32.14 34.94
CA ARG A 30 19.23 31.00 35.48
C ARG A 30 19.30 30.91 37.02
N ASP A 31 19.51 29.67 37.51
CA ASP A 31 20.28 29.21 38.71
C ASP A 31 19.54 28.02 39.40
N LEU A 32 20.09 26.94 39.97
CA LEU A 32 21.41 26.43 40.42
C LEU A 32 21.33 24.87 40.40
N GLN A 33 22.32 24.13 39.88
CA GLN A 33 23.35 23.40 40.64
C GLN A 33 22.89 22.56 41.85
N GLY A 34 23.12 21.24 41.80
CA GLY A 34 23.03 20.35 42.97
C GLY A 34 23.34 18.88 42.63
N ALA A 35 24.60 18.50 42.78
CA ALA A 35 25.10 17.12 42.67
C ALA A 35 24.63 16.22 43.83
N ARG A 36 24.50 14.90 43.59
CA ARG A 36 25.28 13.84 44.28
C ARG A 36 24.77 12.41 43.96
N THR A 37 25.77 11.57 43.75
CA THR A 37 25.79 10.10 43.65
C THR A 37 25.40 9.42 44.96
N THR A 38 24.64 8.32 44.91
CA THR A 38 24.81 7.08 45.71
C THR A 38 23.79 6.00 45.28
N THR A 39 24.27 4.86 44.79
CA THR A 39 23.61 3.53 44.82
C THR A 39 23.95 2.82 46.15
N PRO A 40 23.43 1.62 46.47
CA PRO A 40 22.15 0.98 46.14
C PRO A 40 21.43 0.51 47.44
N ARG A 41 20.09 0.39 47.44
CA ARG A 41 19.39 -0.36 48.49
C ARG A 41 18.41 -1.35 47.87
N GLU A 42 18.89 -2.58 47.82
CA GLU A 42 18.15 -3.82 47.72
C GLU A 42 16.91 -3.77 48.64
N ARG A 43 15.73 -3.82 48.02
CA ARG A 43 14.49 -4.22 48.69
C ARG A 43 13.85 -5.29 47.80
N HIS A 44 14.02 -6.53 48.22
CA HIS A 44 13.09 -7.60 47.93
C HIS A 44 11.70 -7.15 48.35
N VAL A 45 10.88 -6.77 47.38
CA VAL A 45 9.43 -6.73 47.51
C VAL A 45 8.92 -7.74 46.49
N THR A 46 8.27 -8.76 47.01
CA THR A 46 7.55 -9.82 46.29
C THR A 46 6.48 -9.16 45.42
N GLY A 47 6.87 -8.73 44.23
CA GLY A 47 5.98 -8.21 43.21
C GLY A 47 5.28 -9.40 42.55
N ALA A 48 4.01 -9.58 42.88
CA ALA A 48 3.10 -10.37 42.06
C ALA A 48 3.31 -9.95 40.60
N VAL A 49 3.65 -10.91 39.75
CA VAL A 49 3.70 -10.71 38.30
C VAL A 49 2.33 -10.16 37.92
N PRO A 50 2.19 -8.93 37.40
CA PRO A 50 0.94 -8.54 36.80
C PRO A 50 0.71 -9.52 35.65
N ALA A 51 -0.34 -10.33 35.77
CA ALA A 51 -0.81 -11.15 34.67
C ALA A 51 -0.85 -10.25 33.43
N PRO A 52 -0.31 -10.69 32.27
CA PRO A 52 -0.38 -9.88 31.07
C PRO A 52 -1.86 -9.54 30.87
N ALA A 53 -2.15 -8.24 30.78
CA ALA A 53 -3.48 -7.75 30.49
C ALA A 53 -3.98 -8.51 29.24
N VAL A 54 -4.93 -9.41 29.44
CA VAL A 54 -5.62 -10.10 28.35
C VAL A 54 -6.49 -9.03 27.71
N HIS A 55 -5.93 -8.33 26.75
CA HIS A 55 -6.72 -7.52 25.84
C HIS A 55 -7.66 -8.48 25.10
N PRO A 56 -8.99 -8.24 25.05
CA PRO A 56 -9.94 -9.11 24.36
C PRO A 56 -9.82 -9.05 22.83
N ILE A 57 -8.72 -8.50 22.29
CA ILE A 57 -8.40 -8.44 20.87
C ILE A 57 -6.90 -8.78 20.70
N GLY A 58 -6.50 -9.94 21.21
CA GLY A 58 -5.20 -10.53 20.94
C GLY A 58 -5.41 -11.96 20.51
N THR A 59 -5.57 -12.22 19.22
CA THR A 59 -5.56 -13.59 18.73
C THR A 59 -4.14 -14.16 18.93
N PRO A 60 -3.94 -15.15 19.82
CA PRO A 60 -2.63 -15.73 20.07
C PRO A 60 -2.26 -16.57 18.84
N LEU A 61 -1.11 -16.26 18.22
CA LEU A 61 -0.67 -16.81 16.91
C LEU A 61 -1.62 -16.49 15.72
N GLY A 62 -2.35 -15.38 15.86
CA GLY A 62 -3.59 -15.08 15.17
C GLY A 62 -3.54 -14.43 13.80
N LEU A 63 -3.56 -15.23 12.74
CA LEU A 63 -3.88 -14.75 11.40
C LEU A 63 -5.40 -14.60 11.27
N SER A 64 -5.87 -13.37 11.08
CA SER A 64 -7.30 -13.10 10.89
C SER A 64 -7.80 -13.89 9.66
N PRO A 65 -8.92 -14.61 9.74
CA PRO A 65 -9.56 -15.26 8.58
C PRO A 65 -9.84 -14.29 7.42
N THR A 66 -9.79 -12.98 7.67
CA THR A 66 -10.13 -11.91 6.73
C THR A 66 -8.94 -11.09 6.25
N ALA A 67 -7.69 -11.51 6.50
CA ALA A 67 -6.50 -10.71 6.16
C ALA A 67 -6.47 -10.28 4.68
N GLY A 68 -6.83 -11.16 3.76
CA GLY A 68 -6.94 -10.91 2.31
C GLY A 68 -8.04 -9.90 2.02
N THR A 69 -9.26 -10.16 2.48
CA THR A 69 -10.39 -9.24 2.37
C THR A 69 -10.06 -7.84 2.89
N LEU A 70 -9.46 -7.73 4.07
CA LEU A 70 -9.07 -6.45 4.68
C LEU A 70 -7.95 -5.76 3.88
N GLY A 71 -6.97 -6.53 3.42
CA GLY A 71 -5.88 -6.02 2.59
C GLY A 71 -6.37 -5.46 1.27
N VAL A 72 -7.31 -6.16 0.62
CA VAL A 72 -7.98 -5.72 -0.61
C VAL A 72 -8.83 -4.48 -0.35
N ALA A 73 -9.68 -4.49 0.68
CA ALA A 73 -10.55 -3.37 1.02
C ALA A 73 -9.74 -2.10 1.32
N ALA A 74 -8.67 -2.21 2.12
CA ALA A 74 -7.76 -1.09 2.39
C ALA A 74 -7.10 -0.59 1.11
N TRP A 75 -6.60 -1.51 0.26
CA TRP A 75 -5.95 -1.15 -0.99
C TRP A 75 -6.88 -0.43 -1.98
N LEU A 76 -8.15 -0.86 -2.08
CA LEU A 76 -9.17 -0.20 -2.91
C LEU A 76 -9.50 1.20 -2.39
N ARG A 77 -9.74 1.31 -1.08
CA ARG A 77 -10.05 2.58 -0.41
C ARG A 77 -8.95 3.61 -0.62
N ASP A 78 -7.70 3.23 -0.45
CA ASP A 78 -6.55 4.12 -0.61
C ASP A 78 -6.40 4.66 -2.05
N ARG A 79 -7.11 4.07 -3.03
CA ARG A 79 -7.13 4.48 -4.44
C ARG A 79 -8.45 5.10 -4.89
N GLY A 80 -9.42 5.26 -3.98
CA GLY A 80 -10.76 5.72 -4.33
C GLY A 80 -11.48 4.80 -5.32
N ILE A 81 -11.19 3.49 -5.28
CA ILE A 81 -11.86 2.49 -6.12
C ILE A 81 -13.02 1.89 -5.33
N TYR A 82 -14.23 1.97 -5.90
CA TYR A 82 -15.45 1.48 -5.27
C TYR A 82 -16.04 0.34 -6.12
N PRO A 83 -15.88 -0.92 -5.71
CA PRO A 83 -16.47 -2.04 -6.44
C PRO A 83 -18.00 -2.01 -6.41
N PRO A 84 -18.67 -2.57 -7.44
CA PRO A 84 -20.12 -2.67 -7.45
C PRO A 84 -20.64 -3.56 -6.30
N ALA A 85 -21.63 -3.06 -5.56
CA ALA A 85 -22.24 -3.79 -4.46
C ALA A 85 -22.91 -5.09 -4.96
N GLY A 86 -22.73 -6.18 -4.19
CA GLY A 86 -23.38 -7.47 -4.46
C GLY A 86 -22.91 -8.21 -5.72
N ARG A 87 -21.87 -7.73 -6.41
CA ARG A 87 -21.33 -8.37 -7.62
C ARG A 87 -19.90 -8.85 -7.37
N ARG A 88 -19.56 -10.02 -7.92
CA ARG A 88 -18.16 -10.46 -8.03
C ARG A 88 -17.45 -9.57 -9.04
N TRP A 89 -16.18 -9.29 -8.77
CA TRP A 89 -15.33 -8.48 -9.60
C TRP A 89 -13.90 -9.00 -9.54
N THR A 90 -13.14 -8.77 -10.59
CA THR A 90 -11.71 -9.10 -10.65
C THR A 90 -10.91 -7.90 -11.13
N ILE A 91 -9.67 -7.78 -10.66
CA ILE A 91 -8.64 -6.92 -11.24
C ILE A 91 -7.46 -7.82 -11.61
N GLN A 92 -6.95 -7.67 -12.83
CA GLN A 92 -5.77 -8.35 -13.33
C GLN A 92 -4.79 -7.33 -13.88
N ILE A 93 -3.51 -7.48 -13.51
CA ILE A 93 -2.44 -6.57 -13.93
C ILE A 93 -1.25 -7.40 -14.36
N ALA A 94 -0.80 -7.24 -15.61
CA ALA A 94 0.37 -7.92 -16.14
C ALA A 94 1.50 -6.91 -16.45
N LEU A 95 2.71 -7.29 -16.08
CA LEU A 95 3.96 -6.60 -16.37
C LEU A 95 4.90 -7.55 -17.11
N GLU A 96 5.52 -7.07 -18.19
CA GLU A 96 6.53 -7.78 -18.99
C GLU A 96 7.74 -6.86 -19.20
N PRO A 97 8.98 -7.37 -19.31
CA PRO A 97 10.19 -6.54 -19.39
C PRO A 97 10.47 -6.01 -20.81
N HIS A 98 9.44 -5.87 -21.64
CA HIS A 98 9.57 -5.50 -23.05
C HIS A 98 9.01 -4.11 -23.31
N ASP A 99 9.59 -3.42 -24.27
CA ASP A 99 9.12 -2.10 -24.72
C ASP A 99 7.89 -2.23 -25.64
N ARG A 100 6.86 -2.93 -25.17
CA ARG A 100 5.56 -3.11 -25.81
C ARG A 100 4.50 -3.37 -24.75
N PRO A 101 3.21 -3.13 -25.04
CA PRO A 101 2.13 -3.49 -24.14
C PRO A 101 2.24 -4.95 -23.69
N ALA A 102 2.21 -5.16 -22.37
CA ALA A 102 2.19 -6.49 -21.79
C ALA A 102 0.90 -7.23 -22.21
N SER A 103 0.93 -8.56 -22.14
CA SER A 103 -0.19 -9.42 -22.46
C SER A 103 -0.60 -10.25 -21.24
N PHE A 104 -1.86 -10.71 -21.23
CA PHE A 104 -2.29 -11.72 -20.26
C PHE A 104 -1.88 -13.14 -20.66
N THR A 105 -1.32 -13.34 -21.85
CA THR A 105 -0.77 -14.64 -22.32
C THR A 105 0.56 -15.00 -21.65
N PHE A 106 1.08 -16.19 -21.97
CA PHE A 106 2.40 -16.62 -21.49
C PHE A 106 3.52 -15.75 -22.05
N ALA A 107 4.52 -15.46 -21.22
CA ALA A 107 5.77 -14.81 -21.59
C ALA A 107 6.93 -15.38 -20.75
N PRO A 108 8.17 -15.47 -21.27
CA PRO A 108 9.32 -16.01 -20.54
C PRO A 108 9.69 -15.22 -19.30
N THR A 109 9.30 -13.95 -19.21
CA THR A 109 9.43 -13.16 -17.99
C THR A 109 8.18 -12.31 -17.81
N LYS A 110 7.49 -12.51 -16.69
CA LYS A 110 6.20 -11.87 -16.43
C LYS A 110 5.93 -11.75 -14.95
N PHE A 111 5.36 -10.63 -14.53
CA PHE A 111 4.75 -10.48 -13.22
C PHE A 111 3.25 -10.21 -13.41
N HIS A 112 2.41 -11.05 -12.81
CA HIS A 112 0.95 -10.97 -12.94
C HIS A 112 0.31 -10.88 -11.56
N ILE A 113 -0.52 -9.87 -11.32
CA ILE A 113 -1.29 -9.70 -10.09
C ILE A 113 -2.75 -10.02 -10.40
N THR A 114 -3.42 -10.74 -9.50
CA THR A 114 -4.87 -10.94 -9.53
C THR A 114 -5.47 -10.52 -8.19
N ILE A 115 -6.53 -9.73 -8.21
CA ILE A 115 -7.22 -9.21 -7.03
C ILE A 115 -8.71 -9.51 -7.18
N ASN A 116 -9.27 -10.17 -6.17
CA ASN A 116 -10.69 -10.54 -6.03
C ASN A 116 -11.24 -9.92 -4.73
N PRO A 117 -12.55 -10.02 -4.44
CA PRO A 117 -13.14 -9.40 -3.25
C PRO A 117 -12.58 -9.94 -1.93
N ASP A 118 -12.20 -11.21 -1.89
CA ASP A 118 -11.79 -11.94 -0.69
C ASP A 118 -10.30 -12.29 -0.65
N SER A 119 -9.62 -12.11 -1.78
CA SER A 119 -8.29 -12.66 -2.00
C SER A 119 -7.52 -11.85 -3.01
N TRP A 120 -6.20 -11.96 -2.94
CA TRP A 120 -5.33 -11.47 -3.98
C TRP A 120 -4.17 -12.43 -4.15
N GLY A 121 -3.41 -12.29 -5.22
CA GLY A 121 -2.26 -13.12 -5.46
C GLY A 121 -1.42 -12.56 -6.57
N PHE A 122 -0.27 -13.18 -6.76
CA PHE A 122 0.62 -12.83 -7.85
C PHE A 122 1.35 -14.06 -8.36
N MET A 123 1.75 -13.99 -9.62
CA MET A 123 2.56 -14.96 -10.29
C MET A 123 3.79 -14.25 -10.86
N PHE A 124 4.95 -14.85 -10.67
CA PHE A 124 6.18 -14.43 -11.32
C PHE A 124 6.74 -15.59 -12.13
N VAL A 125 7.01 -15.33 -13.40
CA VAL A 125 7.68 -16.25 -14.33
C VAL A 125 8.99 -15.60 -14.73
N HIS A 126 10.08 -16.35 -14.72
CA HIS A 126 11.36 -15.92 -15.29
C HIS A 126 12.18 -17.13 -15.76
N GLY A 127 12.39 -17.24 -17.06
CA GLY A 127 13.01 -18.40 -17.69
C GLY A 127 12.05 -19.59 -17.65
N ASP A 128 12.54 -20.71 -17.13
CA ASP A 128 11.79 -21.96 -16.91
C ASP A 128 11.15 -22.05 -15.52
N ARG A 129 11.33 -21.02 -14.68
CA ARG A 129 10.86 -21.00 -13.29
C ARG A 129 9.61 -20.17 -13.10
N THR A 130 8.75 -20.63 -12.20
CA THR A 130 7.48 -20.00 -11.85
C THR A 130 7.24 -20.00 -10.34
N SER A 131 6.63 -18.93 -9.84
CA SER A 131 6.12 -18.85 -8.47
C SER A 131 4.75 -18.22 -8.46
N THR A 132 3.78 -18.90 -7.84
CA THR A 132 2.39 -18.47 -7.78
C THR A 132 1.93 -18.42 -6.34
N ILE A 133 1.77 -17.20 -5.82
CA ILE A 133 1.37 -16.93 -4.45
C ILE A 133 -0.07 -16.46 -4.42
N HIS A 134 -0.86 -17.07 -3.53
CA HIS A 134 -2.24 -16.70 -3.27
C HIS A 134 -2.40 -16.29 -1.81
N VAL A 135 -3.17 -15.24 -1.55
CA VAL A 135 -3.34 -14.64 -0.23
C VAL A 135 -4.84 -14.50 0.03
N THR A 136 -5.34 -15.37 0.91
CA THR A 136 -6.66 -15.27 1.55
C THR A 136 -6.43 -14.81 2.99
N ASN A 137 -6.57 -15.69 3.98
CA ASN A 137 -6.17 -15.42 5.36
C ASN A 137 -4.65 -15.49 5.56
N ILE A 138 -3.99 -16.41 4.85
CA ILE A 138 -2.54 -16.66 4.91
C ILE A 138 -2.03 -16.72 3.47
N ALA A 139 -0.80 -16.25 3.25
CA ALA A 139 -0.14 -16.46 1.98
C ALA A 139 0.19 -17.95 1.81
N THR A 140 -0.12 -18.51 0.64
CA THR A 140 0.20 -19.89 0.27
C THR A 140 0.74 -19.94 -1.15
N ALA A 141 1.61 -20.92 -1.43
CA ALA A 141 2.00 -21.26 -2.79
C ALA A 141 0.88 -22.12 -3.42
N ARG A 142 0.34 -21.70 -4.56
CA ARG A 142 -0.78 -22.41 -5.21
C ARG A 142 -0.33 -23.62 -6.04
N ASP A 143 0.85 -23.53 -6.65
CA ASP A 143 1.39 -24.54 -7.54
C ASP A 143 2.88 -24.71 -7.28
N ARG A 144 3.68 -23.73 -7.70
CA ARG A 144 5.13 -23.68 -7.47
C ARG A 144 5.53 -22.42 -6.74
N ASP A 145 6.65 -22.48 -6.02
CA ASP A 145 7.34 -21.33 -5.44
C ASP A 145 8.85 -21.42 -5.69
N GLU A 146 9.23 -21.65 -6.94
CA GLU A 146 10.62 -21.87 -7.30
C GLU A 146 11.50 -20.64 -6.99
N HIS A 147 10.96 -19.42 -7.02
CA HIS A 147 11.66 -18.17 -6.67
C HIS A 147 11.61 -17.83 -5.17
N ARG A 148 11.03 -18.70 -4.32
CA ARG A 148 10.87 -18.51 -2.86
C ARG A 148 10.13 -17.22 -2.49
N LEU A 149 9.14 -16.84 -3.29
CA LEU A 149 8.36 -15.62 -3.10
C LEU A 149 7.35 -15.72 -1.97
N LEU A 150 7.00 -16.93 -1.52
CA LEU A 150 6.10 -17.08 -0.38
C LEU A 150 6.69 -16.40 0.88
N ALA A 151 7.98 -16.62 1.13
CA ALA A 151 8.69 -15.98 2.24
C ALA A 151 8.87 -14.46 2.08
N MET A 152 8.69 -13.95 0.85
CA MET A 152 8.83 -12.53 0.52
C MET A 152 7.49 -11.83 0.30
N ALA A 153 6.36 -12.53 0.42
CA ALA A 153 5.05 -12.02 0.06
C ALA A 153 4.73 -10.77 0.90
N PRO A 154 4.71 -9.56 0.30
CA PRO A 154 4.43 -8.36 1.06
C PRO A 154 2.91 -8.22 1.26
N PRO A 155 2.46 -7.33 2.15
CA PRO A 155 1.08 -6.84 2.09
C PRO A 155 0.80 -6.22 0.71
N LEU A 156 -0.43 -6.35 0.19
CA LEU A 156 -0.82 -5.86 -1.15
C LEU A 156 -0.41 -4.39 -1.39
N ARG A 157 -0.55 -3.51 -0.38
CA ARG A 157 -0.14 -2.10 -0.46
C ARG A 157 1.35 -1.88 -0.77
N ARG A 158 2.20 -2.89 -0.54
CA ARG A 158 3.66 -2.87 -0.75
C ARG A 158 4.11 -3.76 -1.92
N ILE A 159 3.20 -4.29 -2.74
CA ILE A 159 3.56 -5.19 -3.85
C ILE A 159 4.56 -4.56 -4.83
N GLY A 160 4.54 -3.23 -5.02
CA GLY A 160 5.55 -2.53 -5.82
C GLY A 160 6.98 -2.62 -5.27
N SER A 161 7.16 -2.87 -3.96
CA SER A 161 8.49 -3.15 -3.40
C SER A 161 8.99 -4.52 -3.87
N LEU A 162 8.13 -5.54 -3.87
CA LEU A 162 8.47 -6.86 -4.40
C LEU A 162 8.83 -6.78 -5.89
N VAL A 163 8.07 -6.01 -6.69
CA VAL A 163 8.38 -5.81 -8.11
C VAL A 163 9.79 -5.25 -8.29
N ARG A 164 10.16 -4.20 -7.55
CA ARG A 164 11.51 -3.61 -7.58
C ARG A 164 12.60 -4.57 -7.09
N ASP A 165 12.31 -5.36 -6.06
CA ASP A 165 13.24 -6.38 -5.57
C ASP A 165 13.51 -7.46 -6.62
N LEU A 166 12.48 -7.87 -7.38
CA LEU A 166 12.62 -8.82 -8.49
C LEU A 166 13.45 -8.22 -9.63
N GLU A 167 13.19 -6.97 -10.00
CA GLU A 167 13.95 -6.26 -11.03
C GLU A 167 15.43 -6.15 -10.69
N ALA A 168 15.74 -5.76 -9.46
CA ALA A 168 17.11 -5.69 -8.97
C ALA A 168 17.77 -7.07 -8.96
N ARG A 169 17.03 -8.10 -8.51
CA ARG A 169 17.53 -9.49 -8.44
C ARG A 169 17.85 -10.08 -9.81
N TYR A 170 17.00 -9.83 -10.81
CA TYR A 170 17.10 -10.45 -12.13
C TYR A 170 17.65 -9.51 -13.21
N ARG A 171 18.03 -8.29 -12.85
CA ARG A 171 18.68 -7.29 -13.72
C ARG A 171 17.87 -6.94 -14.97
N PHE A 172 16.57 -6.73 -14.79
CA PHE A 172 15.68 -6.20 -15.83
C PHE A 172 14.72 -5.16 -15.23
N PHE A 173 13.94 -4.50 -16.09
CA PHE A 173 12.91 -3.55 -15.68
C PHE A 173 11.59 -3.88 -16.37
N PHE A 174 10.47 -3.73 -15.67
CA PHE A 174 9.12 -3.79 -16.18
C PHE A 174 8.63 -2.40 -16.62
N PRO A 175 8.39 -2.09 -17.89
CA PRO A 175 7.86 -0.79 -18.27
C PRO A 175 6.41 -0.60 -17.75
N ARG A 176 6.26 0.20 -16.68
CA ARG A 176 4.97 0.44 -15.99
C ARG A 176 3.91 1.00 -16.93
N HIS A 177 4.32 1.88 -17.84
CA HIS A 177 3.46 2.48 -18.85
C HIS A 177 2.94 1.46 -19.88
N HIS A 178 3.58 0.29 -20.00
CA HIS A 178 3.15 -0.82 -20.83
C HIS A 178 2.37 -1.90 -20.06
N ALA A 179 2.02 -1.68 -18.80
CA ALA A 179 1.22 -2.64 -18.05
C ALA A 179 -0.13 -2.91 -18.73
N ALA A 180 -0.48 -4.20 -18.82
CA ALA A 180 -1.82 -4.62 -19.19
C ALA A 180 -2.69 -4.58 -17.95
N VAL A 181 -3.85 -3.94 -18.06
CA VAL A 181 -4.82 -3.83 -16.96
C VAL A 181 -6.17 -4.32 -17.45
N ARG A 182 -6.81 -5.17 -16.66
CA ARG A 182 -8.19 -5.61 -16.87
C ARG A 182 -8.93 -5.51 -15.55
N SER A 183 -10.10 -4.89 -15.53
CA SER A 183 -10.93 -4.81 -14.34
C SER A 183 -12.41 -4.87 -14.68
N ASP A 184 -13.17 -5.58 -13.85
CA ASP A 184 -14.64 -5.59 -13.90
C ASP A 184 -15.25 -4.41 -13.10
N ILE A 185 -14.43 -3.58 -12.45
CA ILE A 185 -14.88 -2.41 -11.69
C ILE A 185 -14.94 -1.20 -12.63
N PRO A 186 -16.12 -0.56 -12.80
CA PRO A 186 -16.27 0.60 -13.67
C PRO A 186 -15.31 1.73 -13.29
N SER A 187 -14.76 2.39 -14.32
CA SER A 187 -13.89 3.57 -14.18
C SER A 187 -12.62 3.35 -13.35
N SER A 188 -12.24 2.12 -13.01
CA SER A 188 -11.08 1.84 -12.15
C SER A 188 -9.73 1.95 -12.87
N GLU A 189 -9.70 1.74 -14.19
CA GLU A 189 -8.46 1.63 -14.96
C GLU A 189 -7.51 2.84 -14.81
N PRO A 190 -7.97 4.12 -14.84
CA PRO A 190 -7.09 5.25 -14.62
C PRO A 190 -6.40 5.24 -13.25
N MET A 191 -7.12 4.88 -12.18
CA MET A 191 -6.57 4.76 -10.82
C MET A 191 -5.56 3.61 -10.73
N LEU A 192 -5.84 2.50 -11.41
CA LEU A 192 -4.92 1.36 -11.49
C LEU A 192 -3.63 1.73 -12.22
N ARG A 193 -3.73 2.43 -13.36
CA ARG A 193 -2.57 2.90 -14.13
C ARG A 193 -1.73 3.93 -13.37
N ALA A 194 -2.37 4.88 -12.69
CA ALA A 194 -1.69 5.85 -11.84
C ALA A 194 -0.92 5.14 -10.71
N TRP A 195 -1.54 4.14 -10.08
CA TRP A 195 -0.88 3.34 -9.06
C TRP A 195 0.30 2.51 -9.61
N ILE A 196 0.14 1.83 -10.74
CA ILE A 196 1.22 1.05 -11.36
C ILE A 196 2.42 1.94 -11.68
N SER A 197 2.18 3.16 -12.15
CA SER A 197 3.23 4.12 -12.48
C SER A 197 3.97 4.67 -11.25
N SER A 198 3.43 4.48 -10.04
CA SER A 198 4.00 5.05 -8.81
C SER A 198 5.07 4.18 -8.14
N PHE A 199 5.41 3.00 -8.69
CA PHE A 199 6.34 2.08 -8.04
C PHE A 199 7.32 1.40 -9.00
#